data_AF-A0A0X3W8P9-F1
#
_entry.id   AF-A0A0X3W8P9-F1
#
_cell.length_a   1.000
_cell.length_b   1.000
_cell.length_c   1.000
_cell.angle_alpha   90.00
_cell.angle_beta   90.00
_cell.angle_gamma   90.00
#
_symmetry.space_group_name_H-M   'P 1'
#
loop_
_entity.id
_entity.type
_entity.pdbx_description
1 polymer ?
#
loop_
_entity_poly.entity_id
_entity_poly.type
_entity_poly.pdbx_seq_one_letter_code
_entity_poly.pdbx_strand_id
1 'polypeptide(L)'
;MTPPMNRTGRAAALHKARARATATPDDPSWPLYLAEDPRGIRADWKTSAEVCADAAWTARSAGHSVLGLLSPEDVTATDRDPITTRTLTHLYLSALRFDFRCPTLQQLVERLAEPARRPLDCYTRALYAFALLGQSRPEGLTVMEEVLAQAEEHPKTLHVLLHGLWLGQDLDQGAERLLALSSRPALATGSDPIVLFRVAGALRRLGRYDEGLGAIDRAIDCLPSGDISVHADLVRERSLICAARDLHQHRSPARTSSGVPS
;
A
#
# COMPACT_ATOMS: atom_id res chain seq x y z
N MET A 1 26.10 -17.46 -21.08
CA MET A 1 25.91 -16.00 -20.95
C MET A 1 24.61 -15.66 -21.65
N THR A 2 23.51 -15.45 -20.91
CA THR A 2 22.18 -15.21 -21.50
C THR A 2 22.10 -13.74 -21.96
N PRO A 3 21.67 -13.45 -23.19
CA PRO A 3 21.60 -12.08 -23.69
C PRO A 3 20.61 -11.23 -22.87
N PRO A 4 20.81 -9.90 -22.78
CA PRO A 4 19.88 -9.01 -22.11
C PRO A 4 18.51 -9.09 -22.79
N MET A 5 17.48 -9.45 -22.01
CA MET A 5 16.10 -9.51 -22.51
C MET A 5 15.62 -8.11 -22.88
N ASN A 6 14.99 -7.98 -24.06
CA ASN A 6 14.34 -6.74 -24.47
C ASN A 6 13.16 -6.38 -23.53
N ARG A 7 12.73 -5.11 -23.56
CA ARG A 7 11.68 -4.57 -22.68
C ARG A 7 10.36 -5.37 -22.74
N THR A 8 10.01 -5.86 -23.92
CA THR A 8 8.81 -6.70 -24.15
C THR A 8 8.94 -8.09 -23.53
N GLY A 9 10.12 -8.72 -23.66
CA GLY A 9 10.43 -10.01 -23.03
C GLY A 9 10.44 -9.93 -21.51
N ARG A 10 10.91 -8.81 -20.95
CA ARG A 10 10.85 -8.56 -19.50
C ARG A 10 9.41 -8.42 -19.00
N ALA A 11 8.56 -7.66 -19.70
CA ALA A 11 7.15 -7.51 -19.35
C ALA A 11 6.39 -8.84 -19.42
N ALA A 12 6.62 -9.64 -20.46
CA ALA A 12 6.03 -10.97 -20.59
C ALA A 12 6.48 -11.94 -19.49
N ALA A 13 7.77 -11.90 -19.11
CA ALA A 13 8.29 -12.70 -18.02
C ALA A 13 7.69 -12.30 -16.66
N LEU A 14 7.48 -11.00 -16.42
CA LEU A 14 6.82 -10.51 -15.20
C LEU A 14 5.35 -10.91 -15.13
N HIS A 15 4.64 -10.82 -16.26
CA HIS A 15 3.26 -11.28 -16.34
C HIS A 15 3.16 -12.79 -16.08
N LYS A 16 4.06 -13.58 -16.66
CA LYS A 16 4.15 -15.03 -16.43
C LYS A 16 4.49 -15.38 -14.97
N ALA A 17 5.43 -14.65 -14.36
CA ALA A 17 5.82 -14.83 -12.96
C ALA A 17 4.66 -14.54 -12.01
N ARG A 18 3.95 -13.43 -12.25
CA ARG A 18 2.75 -13.07 -11.52
C ARG A 18 1.67 -14.13 -11.66
N ALA A 19 1.38 -14.56 -12.88
CA ALA A 19 0.38 -15.59 -13.15
C ALA A 19 0.72 -16.93 -12.48
N ARG A 20 1.99 -17.36 -12.52
CA ARG A 20 2.44 -18.60 -11.87
C ARG A 20 2.33 -18.56 -10.36
N ALA A 21 2.79 -17.47 -9.73
CA ALA A 21 2.78 -17.36 -8.27
C ALA A 21 1.36 -17.34 -7.68
N THR A 22 0.36 -17.00 -8.49
CA THR A 22 -1.04 -16.92 -8.07
C THR A 22 -1.92 -18.01 -8.68
N ALA A 23 -1.38 -18.87 -9.56
CA ALA A 23 -2.15 -19.93 -10.22
C ALA A 23 -2.48 -21.10 -9.28
N THR A 24 -1.60 -21.38 -8.32
CA THR A 24 -1.75 -22.47 -7.36
C THR A 24 -1.39 -21.97 -5.95
N PRO A 25 -2.23 -21.11 -5.34
CA PRO A 25 -1.95 -20.57 -4.01
C PRO A 25 -1.97 -21.66 -2.91
N ASP A 26 -2.52 -22.83 -3.20
CA ASP A 26 -2.45 -24.04 -2.36
C ASP A 26 -1.06 -24.70 -2.30
N ASP A 27 -0.18 -24.40 -3.26
CA ASP A 27 1.18 -24.94 -3.26
C ASP A 27 2.06 -24.18 -2.27
N PRO A 28 2.51 -24.79 -1.15
CA PRO A 28 3.30 -24.09 -0.14
C PRO A 28 4.65 -23.54 -0.67
N SER A 29 5.09 -24.01 -1.84
CA SER A 29 6.35 -23.60 -2.47
C SER A 29 6.23 -22.37 -3.38
N TRP A 30 5.01 -21.85 -3.59
CA TRP A 30 4.79 -20.70 -4.49
C TRP A 30 5.66 -19.47 -4.18
N PRO A 31 6.00 -19.13 -2.92
CA PRO A 31 6.88 -17.98 -2.65
C PRO A 31 8.28 -18.18 -3.24
N LEU A 32 8.79 -19.42 -3.23
CA LEU A 32 10.09 -19.75 -3.81
C LEU A 32 10.03 -19.74 -5.34
N TYR A 33 8.98 -20.30 -5.94
CA TYR A 33 8.78 -20.22 -7.40
C TYR A 33 8.64 -18.79 -7.89
N LEU A 34 8.02 -17.92 -7.09
CA LEU A 34 7.96 -16.51 -7.39
C LEU A 34 9.36 -15.88 -7.37
N ALA A 35 10.26 -16.30 -6.48
CA ALA A 35 11.62 -15.77 -6.38
C ALA A 35 12.54 -16.21 -7.54
N GLU A 36 12.29 -17.37 -8.15
CA GLU A 36 13.07 -17.87 -9.29
C GLU A 36 12.99 -16.95 -10.52
N ASP A 37 11.82 -16.35 -10.77
CA ASP A 37 11.58 -15.56 -11.98
C ASP A 37 12.30 -14.19 -11.95
N PRO A 38 12.17 -13.36 -10.90
CA PRO A 38 12.98 -12.17 -10.67
C PRO A 38 14.48 -12.47 -10.73
N ARG A 39 14.93 -13.62 -10.22
CA ARG A 39 16.34 -14.05 -10.30
C ARG A 39 16.76 -14.27 -11.75
N GLY A 40 15.95 -14.99 -12.53
CA GLY A 40 16.21 -15.28 -13.95
C GLY A 40 16.36 -14.03 -14.81
N ILE A 41 15.62 -12.95 -14.50
CA ILE A 41 15.67 -11.69 -15.25
C ILE A 41 16.55 -10.60 -14.61
N ARG A 42 17.28 -10.93 -13.53
CA ARG A 42 18.06 -9.97 -12.73
C ARG A 42 17.22 -8.74 -12.34
N ALA A 43 16.06 -8.98 -11.72
CA ALA A 43 15.14 -7.93 -11.32
C ALA A 43 15.84 -6.88 -10.44
N ASP A 44 15.42 -5.62 -10.56
CA ASP A 44 15.76 -4.56 -9.61
C ASP A 44 14.71 -4.48 -8.51
N TRP A 45 14.84 -3.50 -7.61
CA TRP A 45 13.90 -3.36 -6.50
C TRP A 45 12.50 -2.93 -6.98
N LYS A 46 12.41 -2.12 -8.05
CA LYS A 46 11.14 -1.65 -8.64
C LYS A 46 10.33 -2.85 -9.13
N THR A 47 10.98 -3.69 -9.92
CA THR A 47 10.39 -4.91 -10.45
C THR A 47 9.98 -5.90 -9.36
N SER A 48 10.82 -6.05 -8.33
CA SER A 48 10.51 -6.88 -7.15
C SER A 48 9.26 -6.34 -6.43
N ALA A 49 9.18 -5.03 -6.22
CA ALA A 49 8.06 -4.38 -5.54
C ALA A 49 6.73 -4.56 -6.31
N GLU A 50 6.73 -4.42 -7.63
CA GLU A 50 5.55 -4.65 -8.48
C GLU A 50 5.02 -6.07 -8.32
N VAL A 51 5.89 -7.06 -8.51
CA VAL A 51 5.52 -8.47 -8.48
C VAL A 51 5.09 -8.91 -7.08
N CYS A 52 5.85 -8.54 -6.05
CA CYS A 52 5.59 -8.99 -4.68
C CYS A 52 4.32 -8.37 -4.09
N ALA A 53 4.07 -7.08 -4.34
CA ALA A 53 2.86 -6.42 -3.87
C ALA A 53 1.60 -7.06 -4.48
N ASP A 54 1.65 -7.35 -5.78
CA ASP A 54 0.54 -7.93 -6.51
C ASP A 54 0.30 -9.40 -6.13
N ALA A 55 1.38 -10.19 -5.97
CA ALA A 55 1.28 -11.58 -5.52
C ALA A 55 0.73 -11.67 -4.09
N ALA A 56 1.22 -10.84 -3.16
CA ALA A 56 0.73 -10.82 -1.78
C ALA A 56 -0.75 -10.42 -1.70
N TRP A 57 -1.18 -9.43 -2.48
CA TRP A 57 -2.60 -9.06 -2.56
C TRP A 57 -3.45 -10.19 -3.14
N THR A 58 -3.02 -10.78 -4.25
CA THR A 58 -3.78 -11.84 -4.92
C THR A 58 -3.94 -13.07 -4.01
N ALA A 59 -2.87 -13.49 -3.33
CA ALA A 59 -2.92 -14.58 -2.37
C ALA A 59 -3.91 -14.27 -1.23
N ARG A 60 -3.85 -13.05 -0.66
CA ARG A 60 -4.76 -12.62 0.41
C ARG A 60 -6.22 -12.61 -0.05
N SER A 61 -6.50 -12.09 -1.24
CA SER A 61 -7.86 -12.07 -1.81
C SER A 61 -8.42 -13.46 -2.07
N ALA A 62 -7.55 -14.45 -2.30
CA ALA A 62 -7.91 -15.86 -2.40
C ALA A 62 -7.97 -16.59 -1.03
N GLY A 63 -7.75 -15.90 0.10
CA GLY A 63 -7.79 -16.48 1.44
C GLY A 63 -6.47 -17.13 1.90
N HIS A 64 -5.38 -16.92 1.20
CA HIS A 64 -4.05 -17.45 1.52
C HIS A 64 -3.13 -16.36 2.07
N SER A 65 -2.10 -16.75 2.82
CA SER A 65 -1.11 -15.81 3.34
C SER A 65 0.29 -16.41 3.32
N VAL A 66 1.25 -15.65 2.77
CA VAL A 66 2.67 -16.01 2.80
C VAL A 66 3.23 -16.10 4.22
N LEU A 67 2.56 -15.45 5.20
CA LEU A 67 3.00 -15.46 6.60
C LEU A 67 2.89 -16.87 7.24
N GLY A 68 2.12 -17.78 6.64
CA GLY A 68 2.08 -19.19 7.05
C GLY A 68 3.09 -20.08 6.32
N LEU A 69 3.81 -19.54 5.32
CA LEU A 69 4.73 -20.29 4.45
C LEU A 69 6.19 -19.89 4.63
N LEU A 70 6.44 -18.64 5.02
CA LEU A 70 7.78 -18.11 5.29
C LEU A 70 7.88 -17.69 6.75
N SER A 71 9.05 -17.85 7.35
CA SER A 71 9.36 -17.30 8.67
C SER A 71 10.15 -15.99 8.58
N PRO A 72 10.25 -15.20 9.67
CA PRO A 72 11.15 -14.05 9.73
C PRO A 72 12.62 -14.42 9.44
N GLU A 73 13.05 -15.61 9.80
CA GLU A 73 14.40 -16.13 9.56
C GLU A 73 14.63 -16.34 8.05
N ASP A 74 13.64 -16.89 7.33
CA ASP A 74 13.73 -17.06 5.87
C ASP A 74 14.00 -15.75 5.14
N VAL A 75 13.37 -14.66 5.58
CA VAL A 75 13.42 -13.37 4.89
C VAL A 75 14.53 -12.45 5.40
N THR A 76 15.26 -12.87 6.43
CA THR A 76 16.45 -12.18 6.97
C THR A 76 17.75 -12.95 6.71
N ALA A 77 17.66 -14.14 6.12
CA ALA A 77 18.79 -14.99 5.78
C ALA A 77 19.74 -14.32 4.77
N THR A 78 21.05 -14.42 5.04
CA THR A 78 22.12 -13.77 4.26
C THR A 78 22.91 -14.74 3.36
N ASP A 79 22.58 -16.02 3.41
CA ASP A 79 23.21 -17.11 2.66
C ASP A 79 22.64 -17.27 1.23
N ARG A 80 21.45 -16.70 0.96
CA ARG A 80 20.77 -16.72 -0.33
C ARG A 80 21.30 -15.64 -1.28
N ASP A 81 21.02 -15.82 -2.57
CA ASP A 81 21.35 -14.78 -3.55
C ASP A 81 20.54 -13.49 -3.29
N PRO A 82 21.12 -12.31 -3.58
CA PRO A 82 20.49 -11.04 -3.21
C PRO A 82 19.12 -10.77 -3.83
N ILE A 83 18.83 -11.32 -5.01
CA ILE A 83 17.56 -11.09 -5.68
C ILE A 83 16.49 -11.92 -4.99
N THR A 84 16.78 -13.20 -4.73
CA THR A 84 15.91 -14.09 -3.97
C THR A 84 15.62 -13.53 -2.58
N THR A 85 16.65 -13.12 -1.82
CA THR A 85 16.45 -12.50 -0.49
C THR A 85 15.52 -11.30 -0.58
N ARG A 86 15.79 -10.35 -1.47
CA ARG A 86 14.93 -9.16 -1.63
C ARG A 86 13.50 -9.51 -2.02
N THR A 87 13.30 -10.46 -2.92
CA THR A 87 11.95 -10.89 -3.34
C THR A 87 11.17 -11.49 -2.18
N LEU A 88 11.78 -12.39 -1.39
CA LEU A 88 11.12 -12.97 -0.22
C LEU A 88 10.84 -11.91 0.86
N THR A 89 11.80 -11.00 1.11
CA THR A 89 11.60 -9.86 2.02
C THR A 89 10.44 -8.97 1.56
N HIS A 90 10.41 -8.55 0.30
CA HIS A 90 9.35 -7.70 -0.25
C HIS A 90 7.98 -8.39 -0.17
N LEU A 91 7.92 -9.68 -0.48
CA LEU A 91 6.69 -10.48 -0.42
C LEU A 91 6.14 -10.57 1.01
N TYR A 92 7.00 -10.91 1.97
CA TYR A 92 6.62 -11.06 3.37
C TYR A 92 6.20 -9.73 4.00
N LEU A 93 6.97 -8.67 3.79
CA LEU A 93 6.62 -7.33 4.28
C LEU A 93 5.33 -6.81 3.64
N SER A 94 5.07 -7.12 2.36
CA SER A 94 3.81 -6.76 1.70
C SER A 94 2.61 -7.48 2.33
N ALA A 95 2.76 -8.74 2.71
CA ALA A 95 1.71 -9.46 3.43
C ALA A 95 1.45 -8.88 4.82
N LEU A 96 2.50 -8.54 5.58
CA LEU A 96 2.35 -7.80 6.84
C LEU A 96 1.61 -6.47 6.65
N ARG A 97 1.89 -5.75 5.54
CA ARG A 97 1.19 -4.51 5.19
C ARG A 97 -0.30 -4.72 5.00
N PHE A 98 -0.70 -5.74 4.25
CA PHE A 98 -2.11 -6.02 3.96
C PHE A 98 -2.87 -6.59 5.16
N ASP A 99 -2.16 -7.21 6.11
CA ASP A 99 -2.70 -7.67 7.40
C ASP A 99 -2.63 -6.59 8.49
N PHE A 100 -2.13 -5.39 8.18
CA PHE A 100 -1.94 -4.29 9.15
C PHE A 100 -1.06 -4.65 10.37
N ARG A 101 -0.12 -5.59 10.21
CA ARG A 101 0.81 -6.00 11.29
C ARG A 101 1.98 -5.03 11.44
N CYS A 102 1.68 -3.75 11.67
CA CYS A 102 2.66 -2.68 11.70
C CYS A 102 3.82 -2.90 12.70
N PRO A 103 3.59 -3.29 13.97
CA PRO A 103 4.68 -3.51 14.92
C PRO A 103 5.65 -4.62 14.46
N THR A 104 5.11 -5.73 13.92
CA THR A 104 5.92 -6.84 13.40
C THR A 104 6.73 -6.42 12.18
N LEU A 105 6.14 -5.64 11.28
CA LEU A 105 6.82 -5.11 10.09
C LEU A 105 7.98 -4.19 10.52
N GLN A 106 7.72 -3.27 11.44
CA GLN A 106 8.73 -2.36 11.98
C GLN A 106 9.94 -3.14 12.54
N GLN A 107 9.70 -4.06 13.48
CA GLN A 107 10.76 -4.86 14.10
C GLN A 107 11.56 -5.68 13.08
N LEU A 108 10.91 -6.19 12.03
CA LEU A 108 11.60 -6.94 10.99
C LEU A 108 12.53 -6.04 10.16
N VAL A 109 12.09 -4.84 9.80
CA VAL A 109 12.93 -3.92 9.02
C VAL A 109 14.09 -3.38 9.86
N GLU A 110 13.88 -3.10 11.14
CA GLU A 110 14.96 -2.70 12.06
C GLU A 110 16.04 -3.79 12.15
N ARG A 111 15.67 -5.07 12.25
CA ARG A 111 16.60 -6.21 12.19
C ARG A 111 17.32 -6.36 10.83
N LEU A 112 16.68 -5.94 9.74
CA LEU A 112 17.31 -5.93 8.41
C LEU A 112 18.35 -4.80 8.30
N ALA A 113 18.19 -3.71 9.04
CA ALA A 113 19.03 -2.51 9.00
C ALA A 113 20.28 -2.56 9.91
N GLU A 114 20.43 -3.59 10.74
CA GLU A 114 21.58 -3.72 11.65
C GLU A 114 22.96 -3.72 10.94
N PRO A 115 24.05 -3.26 11.60
CA PRO A 115 25.19 -2.55 11.00
C PRO A 115 26.10 -3.31 10.01
N ALA A 116 25.77 -4.55 9.66
CA ALA A 116 26.50 -5.36 8.68
C ALA A 116 25.74 -5.55 7.35
N ARG A 117 24.58 -4.92 7.18
CA ARG A 117 23.67 -5.21 6.07
C ARG A 117 23.49 -4.01 5.13
N ARG A 118 23.34 -4.35 3.85
CA ARG A 118 23.28 -3.44 2.69
C ARG A 118 22.24 -2.33 2.89
N PRO A 119 22.42 -1.15 2.27
CA PRO A 119 21.41 -0.10 2.31
C PRO A 119 20.05 -0.64 1.85
N LEU A 120 19.01 -0.38 2.64
CA LEU A 120 17.65 -0.78 2.31
C LEU A 120 17.18 -0.06 1.05
N ASP A 121 16.58 -0.80 0.11
CA ASP A 121 15.99 -0.21 -1.08
C ASP A 121 14.75 0.65 -0.73
N CYS A 122 14.35 1.51 -1.67
CA CYS A 122 13.25 2.46 -1.49
C CYS A 122 11.92 1.78 -1.14
N TYR A 123 11.65 0.57 -1.65
CA TYR A 123 10.39 -0.11 -1.37
C TYR A 123 10.35 -0.68 0.05
N THR A 124 11.47 -1.27 0.51
CA THR A 124 11.61 -1.72 1.90
C THR A 124 11.48 -0.54 2.88
N ARG A 125 12.10 0.60 2.57
CA ARG A 125 11.96 1.84 3.37
C ARG A 125 10.53 2.40 3.34
N ALA A 126 9.82 2.30 2.22
CA ALA A 126 8.40 2.67 2.16
C ALA A 126 7.54 1.79 3.06
N LEU A 127 7.80 0.47 3.09
CA LEU A 127 7.10 -0.47 3.97
C LEU A 127 7.37 -0.16 5.44
N TYR A 128 8.60 0.25 5.78
CA TYR A 128 8.93 0.75 7.11
C TYR A 128 8.18 2.04 7.46
N ALA A 129 8.15 3.02 6.54
CA ALA A 129 7.34 4.22 6.72
C ALA A 129 5.86 3.87 6.92
N PHE A 130 5.29 2.94 6.16
CA PHE A 130 3.92 2.45 6.36
C PHE A 130 3.71 1.93 7.79
N ALA A 131 4.63 1.14 8.32
CA ALA A 131 4.49 0.59 9.67
C ALA A 131 4.52 1.67 10.74
N LEU A 132 5.38 2.69 10.58
CA LEU A 132 5.43 3.83 11.49
C LEU A 132 4.17 4.69 11.39
N LEU A 133 3.80 5.09 10.16
CA LEU A 133 2.63 5.92 9.89
C LEU A 133 1.33 5.24 10.36
N GLY A 134 1.20 3.93 10.11
CA GLY A 134 0.05 3.14 10.56
C GLY A 134 -0.09 3.03 12.08
N GLN A 135 0.98 3.28 12.83
CA GLN A 135 0.99 3.39 14.28
C GLN A 135 0.89 4.86 14.76
N SER A 136 0.59 5.81 13.86
CA SER A 136 0.61 7.26 14.10
C SER A 136 1.96 7.76 14.65
N ARG A 137 3.07 7.11 14.29
CA ARG A 137 4.43 7.53 14.69
C ARG A 137 4.94 8.66 13.78
N PRO A 138 5.28 9.85 14.32
CA PRO A 138 5.70 10.99 13.50
C PRO A 138 7.00 10.72 12.73
N GLU A 139 7.87 9.83 13.23
CA GLU A 139 9.10 9.41 12.53
C GLU A 139 8.80 8.81 11.16
N GLY A 140 7.60 8.22 10.98
CA GLY A 140 7.15 7.71 9.69
C GLY A 140 7.01 8.80 8.62
N LEU A 141 6.71 10.04 9.01
CA LEU A 141 6.65 11.18 8.07
C LEU A 141 8.05 11.53 7.56
N THR A 142 9.07 11.50 8.44
CA THR A 142 10.46 11.73 8.03
C THR A 142 10.92 10.66 7.03
N VAL A 143 10.71 9.37 7.36
CA VAL A 143 11.08 8.27 6.45
C VAL A 143 10.33 8.38 5.12
N MET A 144 9.05 8.76 5.15
CA MET A 144 8.25 9.00 3.95
C MET A 144 8.90 10.04 3.04
N GLU A 145 9.28 11.22 3.56
CA GLU A 145 9.92 12.26 2.76
C GLU A 145 11.25 11.80 2.15
N GLU A 146 12.07 11.07 2.91
CA GLU A 146 13.32 10.52 2.40
C GLU A 146 13.10 9.51 1.26
N VAL A 147 12.03 8.69 1.35
CA VAL A 147 11.65 7.76 0.28
C VAL A 147 11.16 8.53 -0.95
N LEU A 148 10.34 9.55 -0.77
CA LEU A 148 9.81 10.37 -1.87
C LEU A 148 10.92 11.10 -2.62
N ALA A 149 12.01 11.46 -1.94
CA ALA A 149 13.19 12.07 -2.56
C ALA A 149 14.00 11.11 -3.46
N GLN A 150 13.85 9.78 -3.28
CA GLN A 150 14.70 8.78 -3.94
C GLN A 150 13.95 7.81 -4.87
N ALA A 151 12.63 7.63 -4.69
CA ALA A 151 11.88 6.57 -5.34
C ALA A 151 11.37 6.88 -6.76
N GLU A 152 11.70 8.04 -7.35
CA GLU A 152 11.34 8.43 -8.73
C GLU A 152 9.86 8.19 -9.08
N GLU A 153 8.91 8.61 -8.22
CA GLU A 153 7.47 8.43 -8.46
C GLU A 153 7.01 6.96 -8.64
N HIS A 154 7.77 5.98 -8.13
CA HIS A 154 7.43 4.56 -8.28
C HIS A 154 6.05 4.21 -7.69
N PRO A 155 5.06 3.74 -8.49
CA PRO A 155 3.67 3.63 -8.06
C PRO A 155 3.46 2.77 -6.82
N LYS A 156 4.08 1.58 -6.72
CA LYS A 156 3.89 0.71 -5.54
C LYS A 156 4.41 1.35 -4.26
N THR A 157 5.48 2.14 -4.35
CA THR A 157 6.04 2.89 -3.22
C THR A 157 5.03 3.95 -2.76
N LEU A 158 4.48 4.73 -3.70
CA LEU A 158 3.45 5.72 -3.38
C LEU A 158 2.20 5.08 -2.78
N HIS A 159 1.76 3.92 -3.29
CA HIS A 159 0.65 3.17 -2.71
C HIS A 159 0.91 2.67 -1.28
N VAL A 160 2.15 2.30 -0.93
CA VAL A 160 2.53 1.95 0.44
C VAL A 160 2.40 3.16 1.36
N LEU A 161 2.95 4.30 0.95
CA LEU A 161 2.93 5.54 1.73
C LEU A 161 1.50 6.07 1.92
N LEU A 162 0.68 6.08 0.86
CA LEU A 162 -0.75 6.39 0.94
C LEU A 162 -1.47 5.48 1.94
N HIS A 163 -1.12 4.19 1.97
CA HIS A 163 -1.74 3.25 2.90
C HIS A 163 -1.39 3.56 4.35
N GLY A 164 -0.15 3.96 4.61
CA GLY A 164 0.31 4.35 5.95
C GLY A 164 -0.40 5.60 6.45
N LEU A 165 -0.48 6.65 5.61
CA LEU A 165 -1.19 7.89 5.94
C LEU A 165 -2.69 7.69 6.16
N TRP A 166 -3.31 6.78 5.40
CA TRP A 166 -4.72 6.43 5.56
C TRP A 166 -4.98 5.72 6.88
N LEU A 167 -4.10 4.78 7.26
CA LEU A 167 -4.22 4.01 8.50
C LEU A 167 -3.95 4.89 9.74
N GLY A 168 -2.93 5.76 9.68
CA GLY A 168 -2.57 6.68 10.76
C GLY A 168 -3.61 7.79 10.96
N GLN A 169 -4.16 7.89 12.17
CA GLN A 169 -5.21 8.86 12.50
C GLN A 169 -4.63 10.17 13.08
N ASP A 170 -3.54 10.09 13.85
CA ASP A 170 -3.00 11.20 14.65
C ASP A 170 -1.63 11.67 14.12
N LEU A 171 -1.57 11.91 12.82
CA LEU A 171 -0.37 12.41 12.14
C LEU A 171 -0.54 13.90 11.82
N ASP A 172 0.55 14.66 11.98
CA ASP A 172 0.58 16.08 11.60
C ASP A 172 0.24 16.25 10.11
N GLN A 173 -0.85 16.96 9.84
CA GLN A 173 -1.40 17.19 8.50
C GLN A 173 -1.58 15.88 7.70
N GLY A 174 -1.85 14.76 8.37
CA GLY A 174 -1.85 13.43 7.74
C GLY A 174 -2.84 13.32 6.58
N ALA A 175 -4.02 13.93 6.71
CA ALA A 175 -5.04 13.93 5.67
C ALA A 175 -4.64 14.81 4.47
N GLU A 176 -4.11 16.01 4.72
CA GLU A 176 -3.61 16.92 3.68
C GLU A 176 -2.43 16.31 2.93
N ARG A 177 -1.49 15.68 3.64
CA ARG A 177 -0.36 14.95 3.06
C ARG A 177 -0.84 13.79 2.19
N LEU A 178 -1.89 13.06 2.60
CA LEU A 178 -2.49 12.01 1.79
C LEU A 178 -3.05 12.58 0.49
N LEU A 179 -3.80 13.69 0.55
CA LEU A 179 -4.35 14.34 -0.65
C LEU A 179 -3.25 14.83 -1.58
N ALA A 180 -2.20 15.46 -1.05
CA ALA A 180 -1.04 15.90 -1.83
C ALA A 180 -0.35 14.72 -2.52
N LEU A 181 -0.12 13.61 -1.79
CA LEU A 181 0.49 12.40 -2.33
C LEU A 181 -0.38 11.75 -3.41
N SER A 182 -1.70 11.72 -3.22
CA SER A 182 -2.66 11.15 -4.19
C SER A 182 -2.74 11.93 -5.50
N SER A 183 -2.36 13.21 -5.47
CA SER A 183 -2.39 14.11 -6.64
C SER A 183 -1.12 14.00 -7.50
N ARG A 184 -0.16 13.15 -7.13
CA ARG A 184 1.07 12.97 -7.90
C ARG A 184 0.81 12.28 -9.25
N PRO A 185 1.56 12.61 -10.33
CA PRO A 185 1.29 12.09 -11.67
C PRO A 185 1.20 10.57 -11.77
N ALA A 186 2.01 9.83 -11.00
CA ALA A 186 2.01 8.38 -10.99
C ALA A 186 0.74 7.75 -10.39
N LEU A 187 -0.09 8.54 -9.68
CA LEU A 187 -1.35 8.13 -9.07
C LEU A 187 -2.57 8.88 -9.61
N ALA A 188 -2.37 10.02 -10.27
CA ALA A 188 -3.41 10.92 -10.75
C ALA A 188 -4.11 10.42 -12.04
N THR A 189 -4.21 9.11 -12.26
CA THR A 189 -4.93 8.52 -13.41
C THR A 189 -6.44 8.62 -13.28
N GLY A 190 -6.95 9.09 -12.13
CA GLY A 190 -8.37 9.35 -11.87
C GLY A 190 -9.26 8.10 -11.81
N SER A 191 -8.68 6.90 -11.93
CA SER A 191 -9.40 5.65 -12.14
C SER A 191 -8.97 4.52 -11.18
N ASP A 192 -8.02 4.77 -10.28
CA ASP A 192 -7.64 3.78 -9.28
C ASP A 192 -8.61 3.83 -8.08
N PRO A 193 -9.49 2.81 -7.91
CA PRO A 193 -10.49 2.81 -6.86
C PRO A 193 -9.87 2.78 -5.45
N ILE A 194 -8.66 2.22 -5.29
CA ILE A 194 -7.96 2.16 -4.00
C ILE A 194 -7.39 3.53 -3.61
N VAL A 195 -6.90 4.30 -4.59
CA VAL A 195 -6.49 5.71 -4.34
C VAL A 195 -7.71 6.55 -3.98
N LEU A 196 -8.80 6.43 -4.74
CA LEU A 196 -10.03 7.19 -4.51
C LEU A 196 -10.67 6.87 -3.15
N PHE A 197 -10.68 5.60 -2.73
CA PHE A 197 -11.10 5.20 -1.39
C PHE A 197 -10.32 5.92 -0.28
N ARG A 198 -8.99 5.99 -0.41
CA ARG A 198 -8.13 6.66 0.59
C ARG A 198 -8.32 8.17 0.59
N VAL A 199 -8.50 8.76 -0.59
CA VAL A 199 -8.85 10.18 -0.76
C VAL A 199 -10.17 10.50 -0.06
N ALA A 200 -11.19 9.65 -0.21
CA ALA A 200 -12.47 9.83 0.49
C ALA A 200 -12.30 9.86 2.01
N GLY A 201 -11.50 8.95 2.56
CA GLY A 201 -11.17 8.94 3.99
C GLY A 201 -10.44 10.19 4.48
N ALA A 202 -9.49 10.73 3.69
CA ALA A 202 -8.84 11.99 4.01
C ALA A 202 -9.81 13.18 3.94
N LEU A 203 -10.64 13.26 2.90
CA LEU A 203 -11.65 14.31 2.76
C LEU A 203 -12.66 14.29 3.92
N ARG A 204 -13.06 13.10 4.38
CA ARG A 204 -13.88 12.96 5.59
C ARG A 204 -13.21 13.55 6.81
N ARG A 205 -11.92 13.23 7.05
CA ARG A 205 -11.15 13.76 8.20
C ARG A 205 -11.04 15.28 8.17
N LEU A 206 -11.06 15.88 6.98
CA LEU A 206 -11.02 17.33 6.77
C LEU A 206 -12.42 17.99 6.76
N GLY A 207 -13.50 17.23 6.99
CA GLY A 207 -14.87 17.76 6.94
C GLY A 207 -15.38 18.08 5.52
N ARG A 208 -14.63 17.69 4.47
CA ARG A 208 -14.96 17.91 3.06
C ARG A 208 -15.86 16.78 2.54
N TYR A 209 -17.02 16.63 3.16
CA TYR A 209 -17.86 15.43 3.02
C TYR A 209 -18.39 15.21 1.59
N ASP A 210 -18.85 16.26 0.91
CA ASP A 210 -19.43 16.12 -0.44
C ASP A 210 -18.37 15.72 -1.47
N GLU A 211 -17.16 16.24 -1.35
CA GLU A 211 -16.01 15.81 -2.16
C GLU A 211 -15.63 14.36 -1.84
N GLY A 212 -15.70 13.96 -0.57
CA GLY A 212 -15.48 12.58 -0.14
C GLY A 212 -16.50 11.62 -0.77
N LEU A 213 -17.78 11.98 -0.80
CA LEU A 213 -18.82 11.20 -1.47
C LEU A 213 -18.57 11.10 -2.98
N GLY A 214 -18.22 12.21 -3.64
CA GLY A 214 -17.86 12.19 -5.06
C GLY A 214 -16.60 11.36 -5.38
N ALA A 215 -15.67 11.21 -4.43
CA ALA A 215 -14.55 10.29 -4.58
C ALA A 215 -15.00 8.81 -4.47
N ILE A 216 -15.94 8.50 -3.57
CA ILE A 216 -16.54 7.15 -3.47
C ILE A 216 -17.31 6.78 -4.74
N ASP A 217 -18.14 7.68 -5.26
CA ASP A 217 -18.95 7.40 -6.45
C ASP A 217 -18.04 7.05 -7.65
N ARG A 218 -16.99 7.85 -7.88
CA ARG A 218 -15.98 7.54 -8.91
C ARG A 218 -15.23 6.23 -8.65
N ALA A 219 -14.95 5.90 -7.40
CA ALA A 219 -14.28 4.65 -7.06
C ALA A 219 -15.15 3.44 -7.40
N ILE A 220 -16.45 3.53 -7.14
CA ILE A 220 -17.42 2.48 -7.47
C ILE A 220 -17.54 2.33 -8.99
N ASP A 221 -17.61 3.44 -9.74
CA ASP A 221 -17.70 3.41 -11.22
C ASP A 221 -16.48 2.73 -11.88
N CYS A 222 -15.30 2.84 -11.25
CA CYS A 222 -14.06 2.26 -11.77
C CYS A 222 -13.77 0.86 -11.22
N LEU A 223 -14.57 0.35 -10.28
CA LEU A 223 -14.27 -0.90 -9.58
C LEU A 223 -14.60 -2.11 -10.47
N PRO A 224 -13.67 -3.07 -10.64
CA PRO A 224 -13.98 -4.34 -11.27
C PRO A 224 -15.09 -5.09 -10.53
N SER A 225 -16.03 -5.68 -11.27
CA SER A 225 -17.20 -6.38 -10.72
C SER A 225 -16.88 -7.59 -9.81
N GLY A 226 -15.65 -8.10 -9.85
CA GLY A 226 -15.17 -9.18 -8.99
C GLY A 226 -14.64 -8.75 -7.61
N ASP A 227 -14.39 -7.46 -7.38
CA ASP A 227 -13.73 -6.97 -6.16
C ASP A 227 -14.73 -6.68 -5.03
N ILE A 228 -15.46 -7.72 -4.60
CA ILE A 228 -16.56 -7.62 -3.61
C ILE A 228 -16.09 -7.05 -2.27
N SER A 229 -14.87 -7.41 -1.82
CA SER A 229 -14.31 -6.91 -0.57
C SER A 229 -14.04 -5.40 -0.62
N VAL A 230 -13.47 -4.92 -1.74
CA VAL A 230 -13.20 -3.50 -1.95
C VAL A 230 -14.52 -2.72 -2.07
N HIS A 231 -15.53 -3.28 -2.74
CA HIS A 231 -16.86 -2.69 -2.79
C HIS A 231 -17.46 -2.52 -1.39
N ALA A 232 -17.32 -3.53 -0.52
CA ALA A 232 -17.80 -3.45 0.86
C ALA A 232 -17.08 -2.35 1.67
N ASP A 233 -15.78 -2.17 1.46
CA ASP A 233 -15.01 -1.10 2.10
C ASP A 233 -15.45 0.29 1.61
N LEU A 234 -15.73 0.45 0.31
CA LEU A 234 -16.27 1.70 -0.25
C LEU A 234 -17.63 2.06 0.36
N VAL A 235 -18.55 1.10 0.45
CA VAL A 235 -19.88 1.31 1.06
C VAL A 235 -19.76 1.64 2.55
N ARG A 236 -18.82 1.01 3.26
CA ARG A 236 -18.53 1.31 4.66
C ARG A 236 -18.04 2.75 4.83
N GLU A 237 -17.07 3.17 4.01
CA GLU A 237 -16.54 4.54 4.06
C GLU A 237 -17.60 5.58 3.68
N ARG A 238 -18.45 5.30 2.68
CA ARG A 238 -19.61 6.15 2.37
C ARG A 238 -20.51 6.36 3.59
N SER A 239 -20.80 5.29 4.32
CA SER A 239 -21.63 5.33 5.53
C SER A 239 -20.97 6.17 6.63
N LEU A 240 -19.64 6.06 6.80
CA LEU A 240 -18.88 6.89 7.73
C LEU A 240 -18.90 8.37 7.35
N ILE A 241 -18.83 8.70 6.06
CA ILE A 241 -18.93 10.08 5.56
C ILE A 241 -20.30 10.67 5.88
N CYS A 242 -21.38 9.94 5.59
CA CYS A 242 -22.74 10.39 5.91
C CYS A 242 -22.90 10.62 7.42
N ALA A 243 -22.50 9.65 8.25
CA ALA A 243 -22.61 9.77 9.70
C ALA A 243 -21.81 10.96 10.26
N ALA A 244 -20.60 11.20 9.76
CA ALA A 244 -19.77 12.35 10.16
C ALA A 244 -20.39 13.68 9.75
N ARG A 245 -20.96 13.77 8.55
CA ARG A 245 -21.66 14.95 8.04
C ARG A 245 -22.88 15.29 8.90
N ASP A 246 -23.71 14.30 9.20
CA ASP A 246 -24.93 14.49 10.00
C ASP A 246 -24.57 14.95 11.43
N LEU A 247 -23.56 14.33 12.05
CA LEU A 247 -23.07 14.74 13.36
C LEU A 247 -22.54 16.19 13.37
N HIS A 248 -21.84 16.60 12.32
CA HIS A 248 -21.34 17.97 12.19
C HIS A 248 -22.50 18.97 12.06
N GLN A 249 -23.49 18.67 11.23
CA GLN A 249 -24.68 19.51 11.04
C GLN A 249 -25.50 19.68 12.33
N HIS A 250 -25.62 18.63 13.15
CA HIS A 250 -26.32 18.72 14.44
C HIS A 250 -25.53 19.46 15.53
N ARG A 251 -24.20 19.53 15.43
CA ARG A 251 -23.35 20.26 16.39
C ARG A 251 -23.19 21.74 16.10
N SER A 252 -23.42 22.17 14.86
CA SER A 252 -23.53 23.59 14.54
C SER A 252 -24.90 24.09 15.04
N PRO A 253 -24.99 24.89 16.13
CA PRO A 253 -26.27 25.44 16.53
C PRO A 253 -26.81 26.25 15.36
N ALA A 254 -28.07 25.99 15.00
CA ALA A 254 -28.81 26.85 14.10
C ALA A 254 -28.57 28.30 14.52
N ARG A 255 -28.06 29.13 13.61
CA ARG A 255 -28.09 30.59 13.73
C ARG A 255 -29.56 31.00 13.80
N THR A 256 -30.18 30.87 14.97
CA THR A 256 -31.50 31.41 15.25
C THR A 256 -31.33 32.90 15.42
N SER A 257 -31.43 33.61 14.29
CA SER A 257 -32.43 34.67 14.11
C SER A 257 -32.92 35.28 15.43
N SER A 258 -32.16 36.21 16.02
CA SER A 258 -32.73 37.17 16.96
C SER A 258 -33.54 38.17 16.14
N GLY A 259 -34.79 37.81 15.89
CA GLY A 259 -35.81 38.75 15.47
C GLY A 259 -35.88 39.87 16.49
N VAL A 260 -35.72 41.10 16.01
CA VAL A 260 -35.96 42.32 16.78
C VAL A 260 -37.47 42.47 16.94
N PRO A 261 -38.04 42.50 18.16
CA PRO A 261 -39.35 43.08 18.37
C PRO A 261 -39.19 44.59 18.56
N SER A 262 -40.05 45.33 17.87
CA SER A 262 -40.22 46.78 17.95
C SER A 262 -40.67 47.26 19.32
#